data_AF-A0A7H4P981-F1
#
_entry.id   AF-A0A7H4P981-F1
#
_cell.length_a   1.000
_cell.length_b   1.000
_cell.length_c   1.000
_cell.angle_alpha   90.00
_cell.angle_beta   90.00
_cell.angle_gamma   90.00
#
_symmetry.space_group_name_H-M   'P 1'
#
loop_
_entity.id
_entity.type
_entity.pdbx_description
1 polymer ?
#
loop_
_entity_poly.entity_id
_entity_poly.type
_entity_poly.pdbx_seq_one_letter_code
_entity_poly.pdbx_strand_id
1 'polypeptide(L)' 'MVGEWLALPVAKAAGSKTIGDAISEEYLYPVAHRLISRCDAILRMPGESRGADLDIEEGKKKGIIDLLRPGGDP' A
#
# COMPACT_ATOMS: atom_id res chain seq x y z
N MET A 1 -7.44 -3.12 -6.37
CA MET A 1 -6.26 -3.18 -7.26
C MET A 1 -5.05 -3.60 -6.42
N VAL A 2 -4.09 -4.36 -6.94
CA VAL A 2 -2.92 -4.85 -6.17
C VAL A 2 -1.74 -3.89 -6.37
N GLY A 3 -1.16 -3.38 -5.28
CA GLY A 3 -0.07 -2.37 -5.34
C GLY A 3 1.17 -2.84 -6.11
N GLU A 4 1.52 -4.12 -5.97
CA GLU A 4 2.66 -4.74 -6.67
C GLU A 4 2.54 -4.67 -8.20
N TRP A 5 1.33 -4.66 -8.75
CA TRP A 5 1.12 -4.53 -10.20
C TRP A 5 1.57 -3.18 -10.74
N LEU A 6 1.59 -2.14 -9.89
CA LEU A 6 2.17 -0.85 -10.22
C LEU A 6 3.64 -0.76 -9.82
N ALA A 7 4.01 -1.33 -8.68
CA ALA A 7 5.36 -1.18 -8.14
C ALA A 7 6.41 -1.99 -8.91
N LEU A 8 6.11 -3.25 -9.26
CA LEU A 8 7.08 -4.15 -9.90
C LEU A 8 7.53 -3.68 -11.29
N PRO A 9 6.65 -3.17 -12.18
CA PRO A 9 7.08 -2.59 -13.44
C PRO A 9 8.00 -1.37 -13.26
N VAL A 10 7.71 -0.51 -12.27
CA VAL A 10 8.53 0.68 -11.96
C VAL A 10 9.90 0.25 -11.42
N ALA A 11 9.95 -0.68 -10.46
CA ALA A 11 11.20 -1.23 -9.93
C ALA A 11 12.05 -1.88 -11.03
N LYS A 12 11.42 -2.65 -11.93
CA LYS A 12 12.10 -3.27 -13.08
C LYS A 12 12.67 -2.21 -14.02
N ALA A 13 11.92 -1.15 -14.32
CA ALA A 13 12.39 -0.04 -15.15
C ALA A 13 13.55 0.72 -14.49
N ALA A 14 13.56 0.81 -13.15
CA ALA A 14 14.65 1.38 -12.37
C ALA A 14 15.89 0.46 -12.25
N GLY A 15 15.83 -0.77 -12.75
CA GLY A 15 16.98 -1.68 -12.82
C GLY A 15 16.97 -2.83 -11.81
N SER A 16 15.90 -3.00 -11.04
CA SER A 16 15.73 -4.15 -10.15
C SER A 16 15.87 -5.47 -10.91
N LYS A 17 16.56 -6.43 -10.31
CA LYS A 17 16.82 -7.77 -10.85
C LYS A 17 15.96 -8.84 -10.19
N THR A 18 15.55 -8.61 -8.95
CA THR A 18 14.71 -9.53 -8.19
C THR A 18 13.83 -8.79 -7.19
N ILE A 19 12.68 -9.37 -6.87
CA ILE A 19 11.86 -8.91 -5.75
C ILE A 19 12.67 -9.06 -4.46
N GLY A 20 12.69 -8.02 -3.64
CA GLY A 20 13.45 -7.94 -2.39
C GLY A 20 14.86 -7.34 -2.54
N ASP A 21 15.29 -6.97 -3.75
CA ASP A 21 16.50 -6.15 -3.89
C ASP A 21 16.27 -4.69 -3.48
N ALA A 22 17.36 -3.96 -3.22
CA ALA A 22 17.31 -2.59 -2.74
C ALA A 22 16.46 -1.67 -3.63
N ILE A 23 16.50 -1.86 -4.95
CA ILE A 23 15.70 -1.07 -5.90
C ILE A 23 14.22 -1.43 -5.74
N SER A 24 13.85 -2.71 -5.68
CA SER A 24 12.46 -3.13 -5.51
C SER A 24 11.86 -2.62 -4.19
N GLU A 25 12.61 -2.69 -3.09
CA GLU A 25 12.20 -2.19 -1.77
C GLU A 25 11.99 -0.66 -1.77
N GLU A 26 12.78 0.08 -2.56
CA GLU A 26 12.61 1.52 -2.74
C GLU A 26 11.28 1.89 -3.42
N TYR A 27 10.70 1.00 -4.24
CA TYR A 27 9.47 1.30 -4.98
C TYR A 27 8.21 0.65 -4.41
N LEU A 28 8.30 -0.54 -3.80
CA LEU A 28 7.12 -1.30 -3.35
C LEU A 28 6.19 -0.50 -2.43
N TYR A 29 6.68 -0.08 -1.26
CA TYR A 29 5.87 0.71 -0.33
C TYR A 29 5.54 2.11 -0.83
N PRO A 30 6.47 2.89 -1.41
CA PRO A 30 6.14 4.23 -1.90
C PRO A 30 5.08 4.25 -3.00
N VAL A 31 5.07 3.26 -3.89
CA VAL A 31 4.01 3.13 -4.90
C VAL A 31 2.67 2.74 -4.27
N ALA A 32 2.65 1.79 -3.32
CA ALA A 32 1.45 1.43 -2.59
C ALA A 32 0.84 2.63 -1.84
N HIS A 33 1.67 3.41 -1.14
CA HIS A 33 1.23 4.60 -0.41
C HIS A 33 0.67 5.70 -1.34
N ARG A 34 1.25 5.87 -2.54
CA ARG A 34 0.71 6.78 -3.56
C ARG A 34 -0.66 6.29 -4.06
N LEU A 35 -0.81 4.99 -4.30
CA LEU A 35 -2.10 4.41 -4.68
C LEU A 35 -3.14 4.63 -3.59
N ILE A 36 -2.80 4.36 -2.34
CA ILE A 36 -3.66 4.61 -1.18
C ILE A 36 -4.18 6.04 -1.18
N SER A 37 -3.34 7.05 -1.41
CA SER A 37 -3.76 8.46 -1.47
C SER A 37 -4.80 8.81 -2.55
N ARG A 38 -5.10 7.88 -3.45
CA ARG A 38 -6.11 8.02 -4.51
C ARG A 38 -7.40 7.23 -4.23
N CYS A 39 -7.46 6.50 -3.12
CA CYS A 39 -8.61 5.71 -2.72
C CYS A 39 -9.51 6.52 -1.77
N ASP A 40 -10.83 6.38 -1.93
CA ASP A 40 -11.80 6.94 -0.98
C ASP A 40 -11.94 6.08 0.29
N ALA A 41 -11.69 4.76 0.15
CA ALA A 41 -11.77 3.80 1.25
C ALA A 41 -10.81 2.62 1.05
N ILE A 42 -10.44 1.95 2.14
CA ILE A 42 -9.62 0.74 2.15
C ILE A 42 -10.35 -0.35 2.95
N LEU A 43 -10.27 -1.58 2.44
CA LEU A 43 -10.74 -2.79 3.13
C LEU A 43 -9.53 -3.63 3.56
N ARG A 44 -9.36 -3.85 4.87
CA ARG A 44 -8.36 -4.79 5.40
C ARG A 44 -8.97 -6.18 5.53
N MET A 45 -8.50 -7.15 4.75
CA MET A 45 -8.88 -8.55 4.95
C MET A 45 -8.35 -9.08 6.29
N PRO A 46 -8.98 -10.05 6.97
CA PRO A 46 -8.40 -10.67 8.17
C PRO A 46 -7.13 -11.50 7.83
N GLY A 47 -6.23 -11.66 8.81
CA GLY A 47 -5.00 -12.47 8.70
C GLY A 47 -3.71 -11.68 8.94
N GLU A 48 -2.64 -12.37 9.33
CA GLU A 48 -1.34 -11.76 9.62
C GLU A 48 -0.68 -11.20 8.35
N SER A 49 -0.44 -9.89 8.32
CA SER A 49 0.29 -9.25 7.23
C SER A 49 0.76 -7.87 7.65
N ARG A 50 2.04 -7.76 8.00
CA ARG A 50 2.67 -6.49 8.40
C ARG A 50 2.51 -5.40 7.33
N GLY A 51 2.66 -5.76 6.05
CA GLY A 51 2.51 -4.80 4.94
C GLY A 51 1.10 -4.24 4.85
N ALA A 52 0.08 -5.11 4.97
CA ALA A 52 -1.31 -4.67 4.94
C ALA A 52 -1.69 -3.84 6.17
N ASP A 53 -1.05 -4.07 7.32
CA ASP A 53 -1.27 -3.26 8.52
C ASP A 53 -0.66 -1.85 8.37
N LEU A 54 0.54 -1.74 7.78
CA LEU A 54 1.18 -0.46 7.45
C LEU A 54 0.37 0.35 6.43
N ASP A 55 -0.22 -0.32 5.43
CA ASP A 55 -1.08 0.33 4.44
C ASP A 55 -2.33 0.98 5.10
N ILE A 56 -2.89 0.32 6.11
CA ILE A 56 -4.01 0.88 6.90
C ILE A 56 -3.56 2.08 7.73
N GLU A 57 -2.40 2.02 8.37
CA GLU A 57 -1.85 3.15 9.09
C GLU A 57 -1.58 4.35 8.17
N GLU A 58 -1.08 4.12 6.97
CA GLU A 58 -0.84 5.16 5.98
C GLU A 58 -2.15 5.75 5.45
N GLY A 59 -3.18 4.93 5.22
CA GLY A 59 -4.51 5.38 4.85
C GLY A 59 -5.15 6.28 5.91
N LYS A 60 -5.04 5.90 7.19
CA LYS A 60 -5.54 6.69 8.33
C LYS A 60 -4.92 8.08 8.40
N LYS A 61 -3.60 8.20 8.17
CA LYS A 61 -2.91 9.51 8.13
C LYS A 61 -3.47 10.43 7.04
N LYS A 62 -4.10 9.88 6.00
CA LYS A 62 -4.66 10.62 4.87
C LYS A 62 -6.19 10.80 4.97
N GLY A 63 -6.81 10.39 6.08
CA GLY A 63 -8.26 10.49 6.27
C GLY A 63 -9.08 9.50 5.42
N ILE A 64 -8.47 8.41 4.97
CA ILE A 64 -9.15 7.39 4.16
C ILE A 64 -9.97 6.48 5.07
N ILE A 65 -11.20 6.18 4.65
CA ILE A 65 -12.16 5.38 5.42
C ILE A 65 -11.70 3.92 5.46
N ASP A 66 -11.57 3.35 6.66
CA ASP A 66 -11.42 1.91 6.88
C ASP A 66 -12.80 1.24 6.85
N LEU A 67 -13.07 0.43 5.82
CA LEU A 67 -14.37 -0.18 5.59
C LEU A 67 -14.77 -1.23 6.65
N LEU A 68 -13.82 -1.75 7.44
CA LEU A 68 -14.15 -2.60 8.60
C LEU A 68 -14.47 -1.81 9.86
N ARG A 69 -14.30 -0.48 9.82
CA ARG A 69 -14.79 0.46 10.84
C ARG A 69 -15.60 1.56 10.16
N PRO A 70 -16.78 1.25 9.60
CA PRO A 70 -17.64 2.26 9.03
C PRO A 70 -18.20 3.10 10.17
N GLY A 71 -17.57 4.25 10.43
CA GLY A 71 -17.91 5.13 11.54
C GLY A 71 -16.69 5.47 12.38
N GLY A 72 -15.90 6.42 11.89
CA GLY A 72 -15.24 7.34 12.79
C GLY A 72 -16.21 8.48 13.07
N ASP A 73 -16.52 8.71 14.34
CA ASP A 73 -16.55 10.06 14.89
C ASP A 73 -16.31 9.96 16.41
N PRO A 74 -15.54 10.87 17.03
CA PRO A 74 -14.30 11.53 16.61
C PRO A 74 -13.05 10.89 17.22
#